data_AF-A0A7W6DMR1-F1
#
_entry.id   AF-A0A7W6DMR1-F1
#
_cell.length_a   1.000
_cell.length_b   1.000
_cell.length_c   1.000
_cell.angle_alpha   90.00
_cell.angle_beta   90.00
_cell.angle_gamma   90.00
#
_symmetry.space_group_name_H-M   'P 1'
#
loop_
_entity.id
_entity.type
_entity.pdbx_description
1 polymer ?
#
loop_
_entity_poly.entity_id
_entity_poly.type
_entity_poly.pdbx_seq_one_letter_code
_entity_poly.pdbx_strand_id
1 'polypeptide(L)'
;MNRIILSGALAALLAAPAFASDDDLVLDDAMRTRITEQLTAEGYEVGKIKIEDGEYEAYAKKDGHRYEVFLDADLNVTHTKDD
;
A
#
# COMPACT_ATOMS: atom_id res chain seq x y z
N MET A 1 45.88 -15.14 -5.21
CA MET A 1 45.62 -14.70 -6.60
C MET A 1 44.86 -15.81 -7.31
N ASN A 2 43.55 -15.69 -7.46
CA ASN A 2 42.79 -16.54 -8.38
C ASN A 2 41.82 -15.67 -9.16
N ARG A 3 42.10 -15.53 -10.46
CA ARG A 3 41.23 -14.91 -11.45
C ARG A 3 40.26 -15.99 -11.92
N ILE A 4 38.96 -15.72 -11.87
CA ILE A 4 38.00 -16.37 -12.76
C ILE A 4 37.25 -15.22 -13.43
N ILE A 5 37.41 -15.17 -14.75
CA ILE A 5 36.75 -14.25 -15.66
C ILE A 5 35.55 -15.02 -16.24
N LEU A 6 34.48 -14.25 -16.51
CA LEU A 6 33.63 -14.34 -17.70
C LEU A 6 32.25 -15.01 -17.57
N SER A 7 31.24 -14.17 -17.88
CA SER A 7 30.01 -14.47 -18.61
C SER A 7 28.84 -15.12 -17.89
N GLY A 8 27.67 -14.47 -17.98
CA GLY A 8 26.40 -15.19 -18.08
C GLY A 8 25.17 -14.43 -17.61
N ALA A 9 24.32 -14.09 -18.57
CA ALA A 9 22.90 -13.73 -18.45
C ALA A 9 22.56 -12.33 -17.90
N LEU A 10 22.41 -11.40 -18.85
CA LEU A 10 21.42 -10.33 -18.77
C LEU A 10 20.03 -10.99 -18.70
N ALA A 11 19.51 -11.17 -17.49
CA ALA A 11 18.10 -11.48 -17.30
C ALA A 11 17.33 -10.21 -17.66
N ALA A 12 16.79 -10.16 -18.89
CA ALA A 12 15.71 -9.27 -19.22
C ALA A 12 14.52 -9.69 -18.34
N LEU A 13 14.42 -9.09 -17.16
CA LEU A 13 13.23 -9.18 -16.34
C LEU A 13 12.13 -8.54 -17.17
N LEU A 14 11.22 -9.36 -17.67
CA LEU A 14 9.99 -8.91 -18.30
C LEU A 14 9.30 -8.02 -17.26
N ALA A 15 9.36 -6.71 -17.47
CA ALA A 15 8.49 -5.78 -16.78
C ALA A 15 7.09 -6.12 -17.27
N ALA A 16 6.40 -7.00 -16.54
CA ALA A 16 4.97 -7.12 -16.66
C ALA A 16 4.40 -5.71 -16.39
N PRO A 17 3.53 -5.18 -17.26
CA PRO A 17 2.76 -4.01 -16.88
C PRO A 17 1.96 -4.41 -15.63
N ALA A 18 2.34 -3.87 -14.48
CA ALA A 18 1.44 -3.79 -13.35
C ALA A 18 0.34 -2.83 -13.79
N PHE A 19 -0.76 -3.37 -14.31
CA PHE A 19 -1.99 -2.62 -14.49
C PHE A 19 -2.54 -2.35 -13.09
N ALA A 20 -2.09 -1.26 -12.47
CA ALA A 20 -2.83 -0.66 -11.37
C ALA A 20 -4.13 -0.13 -11.98
N SER A 21 -5.23 -0.82 -11.73
CA SER A 21 -6.58 -0.33 -12.07
C SER A 21 -6.95 0.77 -11.07
N ASP A 22 -6.31 1.93 -11.16
CA ASP A 22 -6.72 3.12 -10.39
C ASP A 22 -8.20 3.46 -10.65
N ASP A 23 -8.75 3.08 -11.81
CA ASP A 23 -10.13 3.33 -12.23
C ASP A 23 -11.22 2.52 -11.49
N ASP A 24 -10.87 1.40 -10.82
CA ASP A 24 -11.89 0.53 -10.20
C ASP A 24 -12.15 0.84 -8.71
N LEU A 25 -11.23 1.54 -8.04
CA LEU A 25 -11.42 1.90 -6.63
C LEU A 25 -12.38 3.08 -6.49
N VAL A 26 -13.42 2.87 -5.69
CA VAL A 26 -14.35 3.93 -5.29
C VAL A 26 -14.19 4.19 -3.80
N LEU A 27 -13.90 5.44 -3.45
CA LEU A 27 -13.86 5.91 -2.06
C LEU A 27 -15.10 6.76 -1.78
N ASP A 28 -16.23 6.09 -1.55
CA ASP A 28 -17.47 6.70 -1.06
C ASP A 28 -17.53 6.72 0.48
N ASP A 29 -18.62 7.24 1.04
CA ASP A 29 -18.76 7.38 2.49
C ASP A 29 -18.90 6.03 3.21
N ALA A 30 -19.47 5.02 2.52
CA ALA A 30 -19.56 3.67 3.05
C ALA A 30 -18.18 3.03 3.16
N MET A 31 -17.34 3.20 2.12
CA MET A 31 -15.98 2.67 2.12
C MET A 31 -15.09 3.37 3.14
N ARG A 32 -15.16 4.72 3.23
CA ARG A 32 -14.47 5.49 4.29
C ARG A 32 -14.83 4.98 5.68
N THR A 33 -16.11 4.71 5.91
CA THR A 33 -16.60 4.19 7.19
C THR A 33 -15.99 2.82 7.49
N ARG A 34 -16.00 1.90 6.52
CA ARG A 34 -15.42 0.55 6.69
C ARG A 34 -13.92 0.57 7.02
N ILE A 35 -13.15 1.34 6.26
CA ILE A 35 -11.70 1.51 6.50
C ILE A 35 -11.47 2.09 7.90
N THR A 36 -12.25 3.12 8.27
CA THR A 36 -12.15 3.76 9.59
C THR A 36 -12.46 2.77 10.71
N GLU A 37 -13.55 1.99 10.60
CA GLU A 37 -13.95 1.01 11.61
C GLU A 37 -12.90 -0.10 11.78
N GLN A 38 -12.39 -0.64 10.67
CA GLN A 38 -11.36 -1.69 10.69
C GLN A 38 -10.08 -1.21 11.38
N LEU A 39 -9.53 -0.08 10.93
CA LEU A 39 -8.28 0.44 11.49
C LEU A 39 -8.47 0.93 12.94
N THR A 40 -9.64 1.48 13.29
CA THR A 40 -9.95 1.84 14.68
C THR A 40 -10.01 0.60 15.58
N ALA A 41 -10.57 -0.52 15.09
CA ALA A 41 -10.57 -1.79 15.81
C ALA A 41 -9.14 -2.32 16.05
N GLU A 42 -8.20 -1.96 15.17
CA GLU A 42 -6.77 -2.26 15.31
C GLU A 42 -6.00 -1.24 16.17
N GLY A 43 -6.67 -0.20 16.67
CA GLY A 43 -6.12 0.81 17.58
C GLY A 43 -5.56 2.07 16.91
N TYR A 44 -5.89 2.30 15.63
CA TYR A 44 -5.53 3.53 14.94
C TYR A 44 -6.58 4.64 15.14
N GLU A 45 -6.11 5.88 15.29
CA GLU A 45 -6.92 7.08 15.05
C GLU A 45 -6.83 7.43 13.56
N VAL A 46 -7.89 7.21 12.80
CA VAL A 46 -7.92 7.45 11.35
C VAL A 46 -8.32 8.89 11.04
N GLY A 47 -7.58 9.52 10.14
CA GLY A 47 -7.82 10.85 9.60
C GLY A 47 -8.33 10.81 8.17
N LYS A 48 -7.56 11.43 7.26
CA LYS A 48 -7.92 11.48 5.84
C LYS A 48 -7.73 10.10 5.20
N ILE A 49 -8.61 9.75 4.27
CA ILE A 49 -8.46 8.57 3.40
C ILE A 49 -8.44 9.05 1.95
N LYS A 50 -7.53 8.50 1.14
CA LYS A 50 -7.41 8.77 -0.30
C LYS A 50 -7.30 7.46 -1.09
N ILE A 51 -7.37 7.57 -2.42
CA ILE A 51 -6.90 6.53 -3.33
C ILE A 51 -5.56 7.02 -3.88
N GLU A 52 -4.53 6.18 -3.81
CA GLU A 52 -3.18 6.45 -4.32
C GLU A 52 -2.62 5.14 -4.87
N ASP A 53 -2.03 5.16 -6.08
CA ASP A 53 -1.39 4.00 -6.72
C ASP A 53 -2.25 2.71 -6.73
N GLY A 54 -3.56 2.85 -6.93
CA GLY A 54 -4.51 1.72 -6.93
C GLY A 54 -4.80 1.12 -5.55
N GLU A 55 -4.52 1.86 -4.47
CA GLU A 55 -4.76 1.45 -3.08
C GLU A 55 -5.50 2.53 -2.30
N TYR A 56 -6.20 2.15 -1.22
CA TYR A 56 -6.69 3.10 -0.23
C TYR A 56 -5.54 3.51 0.70
N GLU A 57 -5.28 4.79 0.82
CA GLU A 57 -4.30 5.35 1.75
C GLU A 57 -5.02 6.00 2.92
N ALA A 58 -4.85 5.48 4.13
CA ALA A 58 -5.38 6.04 5.37
C ALA A 58 -4.27 6.70 6.20
N TYR A 59 -4.38 8.01 6.41
CA TYR A 59 -3.56 8.72 7.39
C TYR A 59 -4.03 8.36 8.78
N ALA A 60 -3.17 7.78 9.59
CA ALA A 60 -3.52 7.19 10.88
C ALA A 60 -2.53 7.56 11.98
N LYS A 61 -2.96 7.49 13.24
CA LYS A 61 -2.06 7.57 14.40
C LYS A 61 -2.22 6.38 15.31
N LYS A 62 -1.13 5.90 15.89
CA LYS A 62 -1.14 4.84 16.89
C LYS A 62 0.07 4.98 17.79
N ASP A 63 -0.12 4.83 19.10
CA ASP A 63 0.92 4.96 20.12
C ASP A 63 1.75 6.27 20.03
N GLY A 64 1.12 7.36 19.58
CA GLY A 64 1.77 8.67 19.41
C GLY A 64 2.56 8.86 18.12
N HIS A 65 2.62 7.85 17.26
CA HIS A 65 3.26 7.90 15.93
C HIS A 65 2.22 8.08 14.83
N ARG A 66 2.62 8.70 13.71
CA ARG A 66 1.78 8.89 12.51
C ARG A 66 2.18 7.87 11.44
N TYR A 67 1.18 7.39 10.74
CA TYR A 67 1.31 6.36 9.73
C TYR A 67 0.48 6.70 8.49
N GLU A 68 0.96 6.27 7.34
CA GLU A 68 0.15 6.05 6.14
C GLU A 68 -0.07 4.54 6.02
N VAL A 69 -1.32 4.09 6.17
CA VAL A 69 -1.71 2.68 6.05
C VAL A 69 -2.32 2.48 4.67
N PHE A 70 -1.74 1.60 3.86
CA PHE A 70 -2.20 1.30 2.51
C PHE A 70 -2.99 0.00 2.52
N LEU A 71 -4.17 0.01 1.89
CA LEU A 71 -5.06 -1.13 1.80
C LEU A 71 -5.45 -1.42 0.35
N ASP A 72 -5.52 -2.70 -0.02
CA ASP A 72 -6.05 -3.10 -1.33
C ASP A 72 -7.59 -2.99 -1.41
N ALA A 73 -8.16 -3.34 -2.55
CA ALA A 73 -9.60 -3.32 -2.80
C ALA A 73 -10.43 -4.18 -1.82
N ASP A 74 -9.81 -5.23 -1.27
CA ASP A 74 -10.41 -6.16 -0.31
C ASP A 74 -10.17 -5.71 1.15
N LEU A 75 -9.59 -4.52 1.34
CA LEU A 75 -9.20 -3.93 2.63
C LEU A 75 -8.12 -4.72 3.38
N ASN A 76 -7.30 -5.50 2.67
CA ASN A 76 -6.09 -6.06 3.28
C ASN A 76 -5.04 -4.96 3.37
N VAL A 77 -4.42 -4.82 4.55
CA VAL A 77 -3.28 -3.92 4.70
C VAL A 77 -2.11 -4.50 3.90
N THR A 78 -1.68 -3.78 2.86
CA THR A 78 -0.57 -4.19 2.00
C THR A 78 0.76 -3.71 2.57
N HIS A 79 0.80 -2.48 3.10
CA HIS A 79 1.96 -1.90 3.75
C HIS A 79 1.61 -0.70 4.64
N THR A 80 2.57 -0.29 5.47
CA THR A 80 2.47 0.90 6.32
C THR A 80 3.77 1.69 6.25
N LYS A 81 3.68 3.01 6.18
CA LYS A 81 4.81 3.95 6.21
C LYS A 81 4.69 4.87 7.42
N ASP A 82 5.80 5.26 8.04
CA ASP A 82 5.85 6.34 9.03
C ASP A 82 5.76 7.71 8.32
N ASP A 83 4.92 8.63 8.83
CA ASP A 83 4.71 10.02 8.33
C ASP A 83 5.37 11.13 9.19
#